data_AF-G8QKI1-F1
#
_entry.id   AF-G8QKI1-F1
#
_cell.length_a   1.000
_cell.length_b   1.000
_cell.length_c   1.000
_cell.angle_alpha   90.00
_cell.angle_beta   90.00
_cell.angle_gamma   90.00
#
_symmetry.space_group_name_H-M   'P 1'
#
loop_
_entity.id
_entity.type
_entity.pdbx_description
1 polymer ?
#
loop_
_entity_poly.entity_id
_entity_poly.type
_entity_poly.pdbx_seq_one_letter_code
_entity_poly.pdbx_strand_id
1 'polypeptide(L)'
;MRSEAHRELSLTAFSLYQKGLLPVSHYSIADILDGFIPHRTDASNIYVLRIDESETSHPNVLAIPHTMDPLRILYIGANAKGASRFNSLVKACRKMEQYFDRHGHSPNDQRHEHSIARRFTTGLLQTGFRINHCILDIIPTSKEVNELELIIGYEETYHRLPPWNAIRGGIAAYHEEHD
;
A
#
# COMPACT_ATOMS: atom_id res chain seq x y z
N MET A 1 10.06 14.00 -14.46
CA MET A 1 11.31 13.19 -14.53
C MET A 1 12.51 14.11 -14.68
N ARG A 2 13.55 13.95 -13.84
CA ARG A 2 14.74 14.82 -13.86
C ARG A 2 15.90 14.31 -14.74
N SER A 3 15.92 13.04 -15.18
CA SER A 3 16.83 12.50 -16.24
C SER A 3 16.45 11.06 -16.65
N GLU A 4 16.88 10.59 -17.84
CA GLU A 4 16.68 9.19 -18.28
C GLU A 4 17.38 8.18 -17.35
N ALA A 5 18.55 8.53 -16.82
CA ALA A 5 19.27 7.71 -15.85
C ALA A 5 18.46 7.50 -14.54
N HIS A 6 17.66 8.48 -14.13
CA HIS A 6 16.78 8.35 -12.97
C HIS A 6 15.66 7.34 -13.25
N ARG A 7 15.07 7.40 -14.45
CA ARG A 7 14.03 6.45 -14.89
C ARG A 7 14.56 5.01 -14.95
N GLU A 8 15.74 4.79 -15.53
CA GLU A 8 16.39 3.47 -15.59
C GLU A 8 16.66 2.90 -14.18
N LEU A 9 17.09 3.76 -13.26
CA LEU A 9 17.28 3.39 -11.85
C LEU A 9 15.96 2.95 -11.20
N SER A 10 14.89 3.73 -11.36
CA SER A 10 13.57 3.41 -10.79
C SER A 10 13.03 2.08 -11.33
N LEU A 11 13.13 1.85 -12.64
CA LEU A 11 12.74 0.59 -13.27
C LEU A 11 13.57 -0.59 -12.75
N THR A 12 14.88 -0.40 -12.58
CA THR A 12 15.76 -1.42 -12.04
C THR A 12 15.40 -1.77 -10.60
N ALA A 13 15.23 -0.76 -9.74
CA ALA A 13 14.85 -0.95 -8.34
C ALA A 13 13.53 -1.71 -8.22
N PHE A 14 12.51 -1.35 -9.01
CA PHE A 14 11.23 -2.05 -9.00
C PHE A 14 11.33 -3.47 -9.57
N SER A 15 12.11 -3.69 -10.65
CA SER A 15 12.32 -5.03 -11.20
C SER A 15 13.03 -5.96 -10.19
N LEU A 16 14.01 -5.45 -9.44
CA LEU A 16 14.66 -6.21 -8.37
C LEU A 16 13.68 -6.60 -7.28
N TYR A 17 12.78 -5.69 -6.89
CA TYR A 17 11.70 -5.98 -5.95
C TYR A 17 10.76 -7.08 -6.48
N GLN A 18 10.28 -6.95 -7.71
CA GLN A 18 9.39 -7.93 -8.35
C GLN A 18 10.00 -9.33 -8.44
N LYS A 19 11.31 -9.42 -8.68
CA LYS A 19 12.04 -10.68 -8.79
C LYS A 19 12.46 -11.27 -7.44
N GLY A 20 12.13 -10.62 -6.31
CA GLY A 20 12.55 -11.06 -4.98
C GLY A 20 14.06 -10.96 -4.75
N LEU A 21 14.74 -10.04 -5.45
CA LEU A 21 16.20 -9.85 -5.38
C LEU A 21 16.61 -8.78 -4.36
N LEU A 22 15.64 -8.11 -3.71
CA LEU A 22 15.89 -7.21 -2.59
C LEU A 22 15.81 -7.96 -1.25
N PRO A 23 16.51 -7.49 -0.21
CA PRO A 23 16.38 -8.05 1.13
C PRO A 23 15.05 -7.62 1.77
N VAL A 24 13.99 -8.40 1.53
CA VAL A 24 12.64 -8.12 2.03
C VAL A 24 12.33 -8.94 3.28
N SER A 25 11.76 -8.29 4.29
CA SER A 25 11.10 -8.96 5.42
C SER A 25 9.59 -8.99 5.18
N HIS A 26 8.99 -10.17 5.16
CA HIS A 26 7.57 -10.37 4.89
C HIS A 26 6.79 -10.57 6.19
N TYR A 27 5.69 -9.86 6.35
CA TYR A 27 4.81 -9.97 7.51
C TYR A 27 3.36 -10.11 7.06
N SER A 28 2.74 -11.28 7.28
CA SER A 28 1.29 -11.42 7.14
C SER A 28 0.60 -10.62 8.25
N ILE A 29 -0.33 -9.74 7.89
CA ILE A 29 -1.05 -8.93 8.88
C ILE A 29 -2.00 -9.79 9.72
N ALA A 30 -2.48 -10.92 9.18
CA ALA A 30 -3.30 -11.88 9.93
C ALA A 30 -2.57 -12.43 11.17
N ASP A 31 -1.26 -12.66 11.06
CA ASP A 31 -0.44 -13.23 12.16
C ASP A 31 -0.10 -12.22 13.26
N ILE A 32 -0.32 -10.92 13.01
CA ILE A 32 0.12 -9.84 13.90
C ILE A 32 -1.05 -9.42 14.78
N LEU A 33 -1.35 -10.18 15.83
CA LEU A 33 -2.58 -10.01 16.64
C LEU A 33 -2.69 -8.66 17.36
N ASP A 34 -1.58 -8.09 17.85
CA ASP A 34 -1.54 -6.81 18.58
C ASP A 34 -1.51 -5.57 17.67
N GLY A 35 -1.34 -5.78 16.36
CA GLY A 35 -1.23 -4.72 15.36
C GLY A 35 0.15 -4.06 15.35
N PHE A 36 1.14 -4.72 15.95
CA PHE A 36 2.51 -4.26 16.01
C PHE A 36 3.43 -5.22 15.25
N ILE A 37 3.98 -4.73 14.14
CA ILE A 37 4.97 -5.44 13.35
C ILE A 37 6.32 -5.34 14.07
N PRO A 38 6.92 -6.48 14.47
CA PRO A 38 8.15 -6.50 15.27
C PRO A 38 9.39 -6.30 14.40
N HIS A 39 9.40 -5.24 13.61
CA HIS A 39 10.52 -4.87 12.75
C HIS A 39 11.34 -3.75 13.39
N ARG A 40 12.67 -3.85 13.30
CA ARG A 40 13.56 -2.82 13.83
C ARG A 40 13.43 -1.53 13.03
N THR A 41 13.34 -0.41 13.73
CA THR A 41 13.24 0.93 13.13
C THR A 41 14.56 1.71 13.26
N ASP A 42 15.67 1.01 13.43
CA ASP A 42 17.02 1.57 13.59
C ASP A 42 17.59 2.18 12.29
N ALA A 43 16.94 1.92 11.16
CA ALA A 43 17.23 2.52 9.86
C ALA A 43 15.94 3.02 9.17
N SER A 44 16.13 3.84 8.12
CA SER A 44 15.05 4.19 7.21
C SER A 44 14.69 2.97 6.35
N ASN A 45 13.40 2.71 6.21
CA ASN A 45 12.89 1.56 5.47
C ASN A 45 11.73 1.98 4.57
N ILE A 46 11.56 1.26 3.47
CA ILE A 46 10.38 1.28 2.62
C ILE A 46 9.47 0.14 3.10
N TYR A 47 8.16 0.35 3.04
CA TYR A 47 7.18 -0.68 3.30
C TYR A 47 6.18 -0.74 2.15
N VAL A 48 5.89 -1.95 1.67
CA VAL A 48 4.96 -2.21 0.59
C VAL A 48 3.82 -3.07 1.14
N LEU A 49 2.59 -2.58 1.01
CA LEU A 49 1.40 -3.32 1.35
C LEU A 49 0.83 -3.95 0.09
N ARG A 50 0.55 -5.25 0.14
CA ARG A 50 -0.04 -6.00 -0.95
C ARG A 50 -1.07 -7.00 -0.45
N ILE A 51 -1.96 -7.44 -1.34
CA ILE A 51 -2.95 -8.48 -1.00
C ILE A 51 -2.22 -9.82 -0.84
N ASP A 52 -2.59 -10.55 0.20
CA ASP A 52 -2.26 -11.96 0.37
C ASP A 52 -3.28 -12.81 -0.38
N GLU A 53 -2.89 -13.34 -1.54
CA GLU A 53 -3.76 -14.20 -2.33
C GLU A 53 -4.06 -15.55 -1.62
N SER A 54 -3.24 -15.97 -0.65
CA SER A 54 -3.50 -17.19 0.10
C SER A 54 -4.65 -17.04 1.10
N GLU A 55 -4.84 -15.82 1.61
CA GLU A 55 -5.89 -15.48 2.59
C GLU A 55 -7.14 -14.89 1.93
N THR A 56 -7.12 -14.58 0.62
CA THR A 56 -8.26 -13.94 -0.05
C THR A 56 -8.51 -14.44 -1.45
N SER A 57 -9.68 -15.06 -1.62
CA SER A 57 -10.17 -15.55 -2.91
C SER A 57 -11.25 -14.64 -3.53
N HIS A 58 -11.70 -13.58 -2.84
CA HIS A 58 -12.82 -12.78 -3.32
C HIS A 58 -12.44 -11.97 -4.58
N PRO A 59 -13.08 -12.20 -5.75
CA PRO A 59 -12.65 -11.59 -7.01
C PRO A 59 -12.63 -10.06 -6.99
N ASN A 60 -13.61 -9.43 -6.33
CA ASN A 60 -13.65 -7.96 -6.21
C ASN A 60 -12.50 -7.39 -5.38
N VAL A 61 -11.95 -8.18 -4.46
CA VAL A 61 -10.79 -7.77 -3.65
C VAL A 61 -9.52 -7.92 -4.49
N LEU A 62 -9.37 -9.04 -5.18
CA LEU A 62 -8.23 -9.27 -6.09
C LEU A 62 -8.21 -8.32 -7.29
N ALA A 63 -9.34 -7.69 -7.62
CA ALA A 63 -9.45 -6.67 -8.66
C ALA A 63 -9.04 -5.25 -8.22
N ILE A 64 -8.75 -5.01 -6.93
CA ILE A 64 -8.34 -3.69 -6.44
C ILE A 64 -6.97 -3.26 -7.02
N PRO A 65 -5.92 -4.10 -6.98
CA PRO A 65 -4.64 -3.78 -7.60
C PRO A 65 -4.72 -3.82 -9.12
N HIS A 66 -3.67 -3.37 -9.80
CA HIS A 66 -3.61 -3.49 -11.26
C HIS A 66 -3.68 -4.97 -11.67
N THR A 67 -4.49 -5.30 -12.68
CA THR A 67 -4.75 -6.71 -13.07
C THR A 67 -3.48 -7.44 -13.51
N MET A 68 -2.56 -6.72 -14.14
CA MET A 68 -1.25 -7.22 -14.59
C MET A 68 -0.16 -7.16 -13.50
N ASP A 69 -0.45 -6.64 -12.29
CA ASP A 69 0.52 -6.64 -11.20
C ASP A 69 0.47 -7.98 -10.44
N PRO A 70 1.47 -8.87 -10.62
CA PRO A 70 1.46 -10.19 -9.99
C PRO A 70 1.72 -10.11 -8.48
N LEU A 71 2.25 -8.98 -7.99
CA LEU A 71 2.47 -8.77 -6.56
C LEU A 71 1.26 -8.14 -5.86
N ARG A 72 0.20 -7.74 -6.59
CA ARG A 72 -1.04 -7.18 -6.02
C ARG A 72 -0.80 -6.04 -5.04
N ILE A 73 0.08 -5.12 -5.40
CA ILE A 73 0.51 -4.00 -4.56
C ILE A 73 -0.63 -2.99 -4.42
N LEU A 74 -0.95 -2.67 -3.17
CA LEU A 74 -1.93 -1.65 -2.81
C LEU A 74 -1.26 -0.31 -2.53
N TYR A 75 -0.09 -0.35 -1.88
CA TYR A 75 0.57 0.84 -1.36
C TYR A 75 2.08 0.66 -1.18
N ILE A 76 2.83 1.73 -1.44
CA ILE A 76 4.27 1.87 -1.20
C ILE A 76 4.47 3.10 -0.31
N GLY A 77 5.14 2.94 0.82
CA GLY A 77 5.45 4.02 1.76
C GLY A 77 6.89 3.96 2.26
N ALA A 78 7.46 5.06 2.74
CA ALA A 78 8.69 5.02 3.54
C ALA A 78 8.50 5.51 4.97
N ASN A 79 9.39 5.01 5.80
CA ASN A 79 9.52 5.28 7.20
C ASN A 79 10.95 5.79 7.47
N ALA A 80 11.06 6.92 8.16
CA ALA A 80 12.36 7.43 8.59
C ALA A 80 12.90 6.62 9.77
N LYS A 81 14.21 6.67 9.99
CA LYS A 81 14.86 6.10 11.19
C LYS A 81 14.13 6.54 12.46
N GLY A 82 13.78 5.57 13.31
CA GLY A 82 13.09 5.75 14.59
C GLY A 82 11.57 5.97 14.49
N ALA A 83 11.03 6.21 13.29
CA ALA A 83 9.59 6.29 13.08
C ALA A 83 8.99 4.89 12.92
N SER A 84 7.67 4.77 13.00
CA SER A 84 6.96 3.48 12.82
C SER A 84 5.66 3.67 12.02
N ARG A 85 5.75 4.33 10.86
CA ARG A 85 4.58 4.70 10.03
C ARG A 85 3.75 3.50 9.56
N PHE A 86 4.37 2.35 9.31
CA PHE A 86 3.64 1.13 8.94
C PHE A 86 2.74 0.61 10.08
N ASN A 87 3.20 0.65 11.34
CA ASN A 87 2.35 0.27 12.49
C ASN A 87 1.18 1.26 12.66
N SER A 88 1.42 2.56 12.44
CA SER A 88 0.34 3.55 12.43
C SER A 88 -0.69 3.27 11.34
N LEU A 89 -0.24 2.86 10.13
CA LEU A 89 -1.12 2.45 9.04
C LEU A 89 -1.98 1.24 9.44
N VAL A 90 -1.37 0.14 9.91
CA VAL A 90 -2.09 -1.08 10.30
C VAL A 90 -3.10 -0.78 11.42
N LYS A 91 -2.69 -0.02 12.44
CA LYS A 91 -3.57 0.38 13.55
C LYS A 91 -4.74 1.24 13.07
N ALA A 92 -4.50 2.15 12.12
CA ALA A 92 -5.57 2.96 11.53
C ALA A 92 -6.56 2.07 10.77
N CYS A 93 -6.10 1.16 9.92
CA CYS A 93 -6.96 0.22 9.19
C CYS A 93 -7.84 -0.61 10.13
N ARG A 94 -7.25 -1.22 11.17
CA ARG A 94 -8.02 -2.02 12.15
C ARG A 94 -9.07 -1.21 12.91
N LYS A 95 -8.76 0.02 13.28
CA LYS A 95 -9.75 0.91 13.91
C LYS A 95 -10.94 1.17 12.98
N MET A 96 -10.68 1.34 11.68
CA MET A 96 -11.74 1.57 10.69
C MET A 96 -12.62 0.34 10.49
N GLU A 97 -12.02 -0.86 10.47
CA GLU A 97 -12.76 -2.12 10.43
C GLU A 97 -13.65 -2.29 11.65
N GLN A 98 -13.11 -2.11 12.85
CA GLN A 98 -13.88 -2.18 14.10
C GLN A 98 -15.02 -1.17 14.13
N TYR A 99 -14.81 0.02 13.58
CA TYR A 99 -15.87 1.01 13.47
C TYR A 99 -16.95 0.53 12.49
N PHE A 100 -16.56 0.07 11.31
CA PHE A 100 -17.47 -0.43 10.30
C PHE A 100 -18.30 -1.61 10.81
N ASP A 101 -17.69 -2.58 11.47
CA ASP A 101 -18.40 -3.74 12.02
C ASP A 101 -19.46 -3.34 13.07
N ARG A 102 -19.29 -2.19 13.74
CA ARG A 102 -20.27 -1.65 14.71
C ARG A 102 -21.35 -0.78 14.09
N HIS A 103 -21.04 -0.05 13.03
CA HIS A 103 -21.90 1.03 12.51
C HIS A 103 -22.36 0.82 11.06
N GLY A 104 -21.88 -0.21 10.38
CA GLY A 104 -22.18 -0.50 8.98
C GLY A 104 -21.59 0.47 7.96
N HIS A 105 -20.76 1.43 8.40
CA HIS A 105 -20.12 2.42 7.55
C HIS A 105 -18.78 2.89 8.13
N SER A 106 -17.97 3.53 7.30
CA SER A 106 -16.68 4.13 7.65
C SER A 106 -16.81 5.65 7.82
N PRO A 107 -16.36 6.23 8.95
CA PRO A 107 -16.40 7.68 9.15
C PRO A 107 -15.42 8.41 8.22
N ASN A 108 -14.43 7.72 7.65
CA ASN A 108 -13.51 8.32 6.69
C ASN A 108 -14.16 8.62 5.34
N ASP A 109 -15.29 7.98 5.04
CA ASP A 109 -16.11 8.34 3.89
C ASP A 109 -16.85 9.67 4.13
N GLN A 110 -16.84 10.19 5.37
CA GLN A 110 -17.54 11.41 5.79
C GLN A 110 -16.61 12.53 6.33
N ARG A 111 -15.47 12.21 6.95
CA ARG A 111 -14.50 13.18 7.54
C ARG A 111 -13.04 12.76 7.36
N HIS A 112 -12.11 13.71 7.20
CA HIS A 112 -10.78 13.48 6.62
C HIS A 112 -9.63 13.47 7.65
N GLU A 113 -9.34 12.35 8.32
CA GLU A 113 -8.12 12.24 9.15
C GLU A 113 -6.92 11.59 8.43
N HIS A 114 -7.13 10.71 7.43
CA HIS A 114 -6.03 10.10 6.67
C HIS A 114 -6.37 9.89 5.18
N SER A 115 -5.49 10.32 4.27
CA SER A 115 -5.76 10.36 2.82
C SER A 115 -6.04 8.99 2.20
N ILE A 116 -5.38 7.93 2.69
CA ILE A 116 -5.55 6.55 2.19
C ILE A 116 -6.94 5.97 2.48
N ALA A 117 -7.55 6.34 3.61
CA ALA A 117 -8.82 5.76 4.03
C ALA A 117 -10.04 6.60 3.57
N ARG A 118 -9.81 7.61 2.73
CA ARG A 118 -10.76 8.70 2.45
C ARG A 118 -11.94 8.32 1.54
N ARG A 119 -11.89 7.24 0.76
CA ARG A 119 -12.97 6.92 -0.20
C ARG A 119 -13.16 5.44 -0.44
N PHE A 120 -14.43 5.05 -0.49
CA PHE A 120 -14.93 3.67 -0.58
C PHE A 120 -14.42 2.75 0.53
N THR A 121 -14.07 3.27 1.71
CA THR A 121 -13.70 2.36 2.82
C THR A 121 -14.91 1.51 3.21
N THR A 122 -16.12 2.10 3.26
CA THR A 122 -17.36 1.32 3.46
C THR A 122 -17.53 0.29 2.34
N GLY A 123 -17.43 0.70 1.07
CA GLY A 123 -17.61 -0.21 -0.08
C GLY A 123 -16.58 -1.34 -0.09
N LEU A 124 -15.32 -1.03 0.21
CA LEU A 124 -14.22 -1.98 0.31
C LEU A 124 -14.44 -2.98 1.45
N LEU A 125 -14.87 -2.51 2.62
CA LEU A 125 -15.20 -3.38 3.74
C LEU A 125 -16.46 -4.20 3.47
N GLN A 126 -17.43 -3.67 2.71
CA GLN A 126 -18.61 -4.39 2.25
C GLN A 126 -18.28 -5.48 1.22
N THR A 127 -17.25 -5.32 0.39
CA THR A 127 -16.78 -6.40 -0.51
C THR A 127 -16.05 -7.53 0.23
N GLY A 128 -15.89 -7.40 1.55
CA GLY A 128 -15.22 -8.38 2.38
C GLY A 128 -13.72 -8.17 2.51
N PHE A 129 -13.13 -7.11 1.92
CA PHE A 129 -11.73 -6.79 2.17
C PHE A 129 -11.50 -6.50 3.65
N ARG A 130 -10.38 -6.99 4.18
CA ARG A 130 -9.86 -6.67 5.51
C ARG A 130 -8.34 -6.53 5.40
N ILE A 131 -7.72 -5.73 6.25
CA ILE A 131 -6.28 -5.52 6.32
C ILE A 131 -5.54 -6.82 6.70
N ASN A 132 -6.22 -7.76 7.36
CA ASN A 132 -5.68 -9.10 7.62
C ASN A 132 -5.45 -9.90 6.33
N HIS A 133 -6.10 -9.53 5.23
CA HIS A 133 -5.88 -10.11 3.89
C HIS A 133 -4.64 -9.53 3.20
N CYS A 134 -3.74 -8.89 3.93
CA CYS A 134 -2.58 -8.22 3.36
C CYS A 134 -1.29 -8.77 3.93
N ILE A 135 -0.25 -8.70 3.12
CA ILE A 135 1.15 -8.82 3.55
C ILE A 135 1.76 -7.42 3.56
N LEU A 136 2.57 -7.16 4.57
CA LEU A 136 3.47 -6.03 4.59
C LEU A 136 4.91 -6.49 4.35
N ASP A 137 5.48 -6.02 3.27
CA ASP A 137 6.88 -6.20 2.93
C ASP A 137 7.67 -5.00 3.46
N ILE A 138 8.79 -5.23 4.16
CA ILE A 138 9.69 -4.18 4.63
C ILE A 138 11.05 -4.34 3.97
N ILE A 139 11.53 -3.24 3.37
CA ILE A 139 12.74 -3.16 2.55
C ILE A 139 13.66 -2.08 3.12
N PRO A 140 14.93 -2.37 3.44
CA PRO A 140 15.89 -1.35 3.83
C PRO A 140 16.11 -0.31 2.72
N THR A 141 16.17 0.98 3.04
CA THR A 141 16.53 2.00 2.05
C THR A 141 18.02 1.96 1.71
N SER A 142 18.37 2.22 0.44
CA SER A 142 19.73 2.51 -0.01
C SER A 142 19.76 3.80 -0.83
N LYS A 143 20.92 4.15 -1.41
CA LYS A 143 21.01 5.27 -2.35
C LYS A 143 20.20 5.00 -3.63
N GLU A 144 20.17 3.74 -4.05
CA GLU A 144 19.57 3.24 -5.27
C GLU A 144 18.12 2.80 -5.07
N VAL A 145 17.73 2.48 -3.83
CA VAL A 145 16.40 1.95 -3.49
C VAL A 145 15.77 2.81 -2.42
N ASN A 146 14.81 3.65 -2.82
CA ASN A 146 14.00 4.48 -1.92
C ASN A 146 12.52 4.46 -2.35
N GLU A 147 11.64 5.06 -1.54
CA GLU A 147 10.19 5.10 -1.79
C GLU A 147 9.84 5.67 -3.17
N LEU A 148 10.52 6.74 -3.58
CA LEU A 148 10.23 7.39 -4.86
C LEU A 148 10.63 6.51 -6.03
N GLU A 149 11.78 5.82 -5.96
CA GLU A 149 12.22 4.91 -7.03
C GLU A 149 11.25 3.75 -7.21
N LEU A 150 10.74 3.16 -6.13
CA LEU A 150 9.76 2.07 -6.23
C LEU A 150 8.40 2.56 -6.75
N ILE A 151 7.98 3.78 -6.39
CA ILE A 151 6.74 4.37 -6.91
C ILE A 151 6.86 4.66 -8.40
N ILE A 152 7.94 5.32 -8.85
CA ILE A 152 8.18 5.63 -10.26
C ILE A 152 8.34 4.34 -11.06
N GLY A 153 9.11 3.36 -10.56
CA GLY A 153 9.28 2.09 -11.24
C GLY A 153 7.97 1.32 -11.41
N TYR A 154 7.08 1.33 -10.40
CA TYR A 154 5.73 0.79 -10.52
C TYR A 154 4.91 1.53 -11.58
N GLU A 155 4.91 2.86 -11.54
CA GLU A 155 4.17 3.71 -12.47
C GLU A 155 4.63 3.54 -13.92
N GLU A 156 5.94 3.48 -14.16
CA GLU A 156 6.50 3.23 -15.50
C GLU A 156 6.19 1.82 -16.00
N THR A 157 6.10 0.83 -15.11
CA THR A 157 5.82 -0.58 -15.47
C THR A 157 4.35 -0.82 -15.80
N TYR A 158 3.42 -0.21 -15.05
CA TYR A 158 1.99 -0.46 -15.19
C TYR A 158 1.18 0.75 -15.68
N HIS A 159 1.85 1.86 -15.97
CA HIS A 159 1.26 3.14 -16.40
C HIS A 159 0.17 3.66 -15.44
N ARG A 160 0.27 3.30 -14.15
CA ARG A 160 -0.62 3.71 -13.05
C ARG A 160 0.15 3.66 -11.75
N LEU A 161 -0.21 4.52 -10.80
CA LEU A 161 0.27 4.41 -9.42
C LEU A 161 -0.41 3.23 -8.70
N PRO A 162 0.20 2.68 -7.63
CA PRO A 162 -0.52 1.77 -6.75
C PRO A 162 -1.82 2.43 -6.26
N PRO A 163 -2.93 1.68 -6.10
CA PRO A 163 -4.24 2.24 -5.82
C PRO A 163 -4.26 3.28 -4.69
N TRP A 164 -3.52 3.04 -3.62
CA TRP A 164 -3.49 3.93 -2.45
C TRP A 164 -2.38 4.99 -2.51
N ASN A 165 -1.44 4.89 -3.44
CA ASN A 165 -0.44 5.93 -3.73
C ASN A 165 -0.98 7.02 -4.66
N ALA A 166 -1.87 6.67 -5.60
CA ALA A 166 -2.56 7.63 -6.48
C ALA A 166 -3.30 8.74 -5.70
N ILE A 167 -3.60 8.49 -4.42
CA ILE A 167 -4.40 9.35 -3.56
C ILE A 167 -3.53 10.32 -2.73
N ARG A 168 -2.19 10.20 -2.75
CA ARG A 168 -1.27 11.00 -1.93
C ARG A 168 -1.06 12.45 -2.40
N GLY A 169 -1.48 12.84 -3.62
CA GLY A 169 -1.27 14.22 -4.07
C GLY A 169 -1.62 14.58 -5.52
N GLY A 170 -2.52 13.88 -6.21
CA GLY A 170 -2.89 14.30 -7.57
C GLY A 170 -4.07 13.52 -8.13
N ILE A 171 -5.14 14.24 -8.43
CA ILE A 171 -6.37 13.81 -9.11
C ILE A 171 -6.07 12.98 -10.36
N ALA A 172 -6.62 11.76 -10.46
CA ALA A 172 -7.10 11.16 -11.73
C ALA A 172 -7.77 9.79 -11.47
N ALA A 173 -9.09 9.78 -11.34
CA ALA A 173 -10.01 8.79 -11.92
C ALA A 173 -11.41 8.96 -11.27
N TYR A 174 -12.38 9.37 -12.10
CA TYR A 174 -13.81 9.52 -11.80
C TYR A 174 -14.19 10.57 -10.73
N HIS A 175 -14.24 11.83 -11.16
CA HIS A 175 -15.49 12.57 -10.98
C HIS A 175 -16.04 12.87 -12.37
N GLU A 176 -17.16 12.22 -12.64
CA GLU A 176 -18.03 12.43 -13.79
C GLU A 176 -18.41 13.91 -13.89
N GLU A 177 -18.41 14.40 -15.12
CA GLU A 177 -19.27 15.51 -15.52
C GLU A 177 -20.70 15.17 -15.10
N HIS A 178 -21.37 16.03 -14.34
CA HIS A 178 -22.81 16.29 -14.45
C HIS A 178 -23.14 17.61 -13.72
N ASP A 179 -23.51 18.60 -14.53
CA ASP A 179 -24.27 19.85 -14.30
C ASP A 179 -24.07 20.69 -13.03
#